data_AF-A0A9E2J9D9-F1
#
_entry.id   AF-A0A9E2J9D9-F1
#
_cell.length_a   1.000
_cell.length_b   1.000
_cell.length_c   1.000
_cell.angle_alpha   90.00
_cell.angle_beta   90.00
_cell.angle_gamma   90.00
#
_symmetry.space_group_name_H-M   'P 1'
#
loop_
_entity.id
_entity.type
_entity.pdbx_description
1 polymer ?
#
loop_
_entity_poly.entity_id
_entity_poly.type
_entity_poly.pdbx_seq_one_letter_code
_entity_poly.pdbx_strand_id
1 'polypeptide(L)'
;MQRIRAFFLTIGLGLLAGAVLLLVARPEPPDMGYREFISGFMVASFCAGFIFVLIFSNKLRVLNLIGAAVFGLSILAMYLGGRFGGHSVGSPGWGIGMILILFVFPAALVVFSLPGVVSLVAAVSDKQASRRGFYAGIGLLAATAAVLAWMVFSGPDLDRLLSEIHDPNAETRMEAIGQLGRADHNRATDALTSLLNDKLPLIRAEAARALGTSPSHFMAVEPLTRALRDEEFQVRRNAAFSLGQLIGAQRNRRYSRTVAELIDRLKDESPPVREAAAYALGRIGDRKAIEPLIEALADEEARFQAHNALLMITGRHLGDDPAEWRAWLKKK
;
A
#
# COMPACT_ATOMS: atom_id res chain seq x y z
N MET A 1 -8.82 -9.27 3.50
CA MET A 1 -9.58 -9.71 4.70
C MET A 1 -8.80 -10.59 5.67
N GLN A 2 -8.06 -11.63 5.25
CA GLN A 2 -7.27 -12.47 6.19
C GLN A 2 -6.22 -11.69 6.98
N ARG A 3 -5.57 -10.66 6.39
CA ARG A 3 -4.60 -9.80 7.08
C ARG A 3 -5.22 -8.87 8.13
N ILE A 4 -6.44 -8.39 7.89
CA ILE A 4 -7.20 -7.56 8.84
C ILE A 4 -7.78 -8.43 9.95
N ARG A 5 -8.26 -9.65 9.62
CA ARG A 5 -8.67 -10.64 10.63
C ARG A 5 -7.49 -11.09 11.49
N ALA A 6 -6.31 -11.30 10.90
CA ALA A 6 -5.09 -11.58 11.65
C ALA A 6 -4.74 -10.41 12.57
N PHE A 7 -4.77 -9.16 12.07
CA PHE A 7 -4.55 -7.94 12.87
C PHE A 7 -5.46 -7.86 14.12
N PHE A 8 -6.78 -8.04 13.94
CA PHE A 8 -7.71 -8.04 15.07
C PHE A 8 -7.59 -9.28 15.97
N LEU A 9 -7.20 -10.43 15.42
CA LEU A 9 -6.95 -11.65 16.21
C LEU A 9 -5.69 -11.53 17.06
N THR A 10 -4.62 -10.89 16.57
CA THR A 10 -3.37 -10.69 17.33
C THR A 10 -3.54 -9.63 18.42
N ILE A 11 -4.25 -8.54 18.13
CA ILE A 11 -4.62 -7.55 19.15
C ILE A 11 -5.57 -8.18 20.18
N GLY A 12 -6.55 -8.95 19.71
CA GLY A 12 -7.46 -9.71 20.56
C GLY A 12 -6.73 -10.68 21.48
N LEU A 13 -5.82 -11.51 20.96
CA LEU A 13 -5.02 -12.46 21.74
C LEU A 13 -4.04 -11.76 22.71
N GLY A 14 -3.46 -10.63 22.33
CA GLY A 14 -2.59 -9.84 23.22
C GLY A 14 -3.34 -9.21 24.38
N LEU A 15 -4.54 -8.69 24.13
CA LEU A 15 -5.43 -8.16 25.16
C LEU A 15 -6.02 -9.28 26.04
N LEU A 16 -6.33 -10.44 25.46
CA LEU A 16 -6.86 -11.60 26.20
C LEU A 16 -5.77 -12.25 27.07
N ALA A 17 -4.52 -12.34 26.58
CA ALA A 17 -3.37 -12.78 27.38
C ALA A 17 -3.09 -11.81 28.55
N GLY A 18 -3.17 -10.50 28.30
CA GLY A 18 -3.08 -9.48 29.36
C GLY A 18 -4.21 -9.58 30.39
N ALA A 19 -5.44 -9.84 29.95
CA ALA A 19 -6.60 -10.00 30.83
C ALA A 19 -6.58 -11.31 31.63
N VAL A 20 -6.13 -12.43 31.05
CA VAL A 20 -5.95 -13.71 31.74
C VAL A 20 -4.84 -13.61 32.79
N LEU A 21 -3.74 -12.92 32.50
CA LEU A 21 -2.69 -12.64 33.50
C LEU A 21 -3.19 -11.75 34.65
N LEU A 22 -4.05 -10.77 34.38
CA LEU A 22 -4.69 -9.94 35.41
C LEU A 22 -5.74 -10.70 36.24
N LEU A 23 -6.39 -11.72 35.67
CA LEU A 23 -7.38 -12.56 36.36
C LEU A 23 -6.73 -13.69 37.18
N VAL A 24 -5.61 -14.25 36.71
CA VAL A 24 -4.81 -15.23 37.47
C VAL A 24 -4.02 -14.55 38.59
N ALA A 25 -3.71 -13.25 38.43
CA ALA A 25 -3.10 -12.44 39.49
C ALA A 25 -4.14 -11.89 40.47
N ARG A 26 -4.53 -12.69 41.47
CA ARG A 26 -4.97 -12.18 42.78
C ARG A 26 -4.44 -13.07 43.91
N PRO A 27 -4.21 -12.49 45.09
CA PRO A 27 -3.26 -11.43 45.40
C PRO A 27 -2.06 -12.04 46.15
N GLU A 28 -0.85 -11.71 45.70
CA GLU A 28 0.46 -12.06 46.31
C GLU A 28 0.88 -13.56 46.31
N PRO A 29 2.06 -13.85 45.74
CA PRO A 29 3.12 -14.49 46.53
C PRO A 29 4.49 -13.79 46.32
N PRO A 30 5.50 -14.11 47.14
CA PRO A 30 6.36 -13.11 47.76
C PRO A 30 7.59 -12.77 46.92
N ASP A 31 8.09 -11.56 47.13
CA ASP A 31 9.43 -11.09 46.80
C ASP A 31 9.74 -10.60 45.38
N MET A 32 8.87 -10.81 44.38
CA MET A 32 9.06 -10.14 43.08
C MET A 32 8.29 -8.82 43.04
N GLY A 33 9.02 -7.72 43.13
CA GLY A 33 8.45 -6.38 43.26
C GLY A 33 7.62 -6.02 42.04
N TYR A 34 6.49 -5.33 42.24
CA TYR A 34 5.61 -4.78 41.19
C TYR A 34 6.37 -4.04 40.05
N ARG A 35 7.58 -3.55 40.35
CA ARG A 35 8.54 -2.92 39.42
C ARG A 35 9.16 -3.89 38.41
N GLU A 36 9.51 -5.11 38.83
CA GLU A 36 10.11 -6.15 37.99
C GLU A 36 9.06 -6.78 37.05
N PHE A 37 7.81 -6.83 37.52
CA PHE A 37 6.68 -7.28 36.73
C PHE A 37 6.34 -6.30 35.59
N ILE A 38 6.27 -4.99 35.87
CA ILE A 38 5.98 -3.97 34.84
C ILE A 38 7.13 -3.84 33.84
N SER A 39 8.39 -3.90 34.30
CA SER A 39 9.55 -3.85 33.40
C SER A 39 9.60 -5.09 32.49
N GLY A 40 9.34 -6.29 33.02
CA GLY A 40 9.22 -7.51 32.22
C GLY A 40 8.08 -7.45 31.20
N PHE A 41 6.91 -6.93 31.60
CA PHE A 41 5.74 -6.77 30.73
C PHE A 41 5.98 -5.78 29.58
N MET A 42 6.62 -4.63 29.86
CA MET A 42 6.98 -3.67 28.83
C MET A 42 8.03 -4.24 27.86
N VAL A 43 9.08 -4.88 28.37
CA VAL A 43 10.13 -5.48 27.53
C VAL A 43 9.54 -6.57 26.62
N ALA A 44 8.68 -7.44 27.14
CA ALA A 44 8.03 -8.48 26.33
C ALA A 44 7.12 -7.89 25.23
N SER A 45 6.35 -6.86 25.55
CA SER A 45 5.45 -6.19 24.60
C SER A 45 6.22 -5.48 23.47
N PHE A 46 7.37 -4.86 23.79
CA PHE A 46 8.21 -4.18 22.82
C PHE A 46 9.04 -5.15 21.96
N CYS A 47 9.54 -6.25 22.53
CA CYS A 47 10.20 -7.32 21.77
C CYS A 47 9.25 -7.95 20.74
N ALA A 48 7.97 -8.14 21.09
CA ALA A 48 6.96 -8.64 20.16
C ALA A 48 6.71 -7.67 18.98
N GLY A 49 6.65 -6.36 19.25
CA GLY A 49 6.54 -5.33 18.21
C GLY A 49 7.76 -5.24 17.30
N PHE A 50 8.97 -5.41 17.86
CA PHE A 50 10.22 -5.38 17.09
C PHE A 50 10.41 -6.61 16.20
N ILE A 51 10.09 -7.81 16.71
CA ILE A 51 10.09 -9.05 15.92
C ILE A 51 9.07 -8.95 14.77
N PHE A 52 7.91 -8.31 14.99
CA PHE A 52 6.92 -8.06 13.94
C PHE A 52 7.47 -7.15 12.82
N VAL A 53 8.19 -6.08 13.16
CA VAL A 53 8.82 -5.19 12.16
C VAL A 53 9.90 -5.91 11.37
N LEU A 54 10.73 -6.75 12.02
CA LEU A 54 11.78 -7.53 11.36
C LEU A 54 11.23 -8.61 10.44
N ILE A 55 10.16 -9.30 10.83
CA ILE A 55 9.54 -10.37 10.01
C ILE A 55 8.82 -9.81 8.78
N PHE A 56 8.19 -8.63 8.89
CA PHE A 56 7.36 -8.08 7.82
C PHE A 56 8.06 -7.04 6.92
N SER A 57 9.23 -6.52 7.30
CA SER A 57 9.96 -5.49 6.54
C SER A 57 11.11 -6.07 5.70
N ASN A 58 10.80 -6.88 4.70
CA ASN A 58 11.82 -7.56 3.88
C ASN A 58 12.54 -6.66 2.84
N LYS A 59 12.52 -5.32 3.00
CA LYS A 59 13.09 -4.36 2.03
C LYS A 59 14.00 -3.26 2.58
N LEU A 60 14.20 -3.14 3.90
CA LEU A 60 14.90 -1.97 4.47
C LEU A 60 16.05 -2.39 5.41
N ARG A 61 17.15 -2.88 4.84
CA ARG A 61 18.34 -3.29 5.61
C ARG A 61 18.98 -2.15 6.41
N VAL A 62 18.93 -0.91 5.91
CA VAL A 62 19.50 0.27 6.57
C VAL A 62 18.64 0.73 7.76
N LEU A 63 17.32 0.68 7.64
CA LEU A 63 16.41 1.06 8.72
C LEU A 63 16.47 0.07 9.89
N ASN A 64 16.71 -1.22 9.60
CA ASN A 64 16.89 -2.26 10.61
C ASN A 64 18.18 -2.08 11.43
N LEU A 65 19.27 -1.61 10.81
CA LEU A 65 20.55 -1.37 11.51
C LEU A 65 20.47 -0.14 12.44
N ILE A 66 19.81 0.92 11.97
CA ILE A 66 19.55 2.13 12.77
C ILE A 66 18.62 1.80 13.94
N GLY A 67 17.57 1.00 13.71
CA GLY A 67 16.68 0.53 14.78
C GLY A 67 17.41 -0.29 15.84
N ALA A 68 18.34 -1.16 15.45
CA ALA A 68 19.15 -1.96 16.38
C ALA A 68 20.14 -1.11 17.21
N ALA A 69 20.77 -0.10 16.59
CA ALA A 69 21.67 0.82 17.30
C ALA A 69 20.92 1.69 18.33
N VAL A 70 19.74 2.18 17.96
CA VAL A 70 18.86 2.94 18.86
C VAL A 70 18.39 2.08 20.03
N PHE A 71 18.03 0.82 19.78
CA PHE A 71 17.67 -0.16 20.82
C PHE A 71 18.81 -0.39 21.83
N GLY A 72 20.05 -0.58 21.35
CA GLY A 72 21.22 -0.76 22.21
C GLY A 72 21.51 0.46 23.10
N LEU A 73 21.38 1.67 22.54
CA LEU A 73 21.58 2.92 23.28
C LEU A 73 20.47 3.18 24.32
N SER A 74 19.22 2.84 24.03
CA SER A 74 18.11 2.95 24.98
C SER A 74 18.26 2.01 26.18
N ILE A 75 18.74 0.77 25.95
CA ILE A 75 19.04 -0.18 27.04
C ILE A 75 20.22 0.31 27.88
N LEU A 76 21.28 0.80 27.25
CA LEU A 76 22.43 1.37 27.96
C LEU A 76 22.04 2.60 28.79
N ALA A 77 21.17 3.46 28.27
CA ALA A 77 20.62 4.60 28.98
C ALA A 77 19.74 4.20 30.18
N MET A 78 18.94 3.13 30.06
CA MET A 78 18.22 2.55 31.21
C MET A 78 19.19 2.04 32.28
N TYR A 79 20.26 1.35 31.88
CA TYR A 79 21.24 0.77 32.80
C TYR A 79 22.07 1.84 33.52
N LEU A 80 22.46 2.91 32.82
CA LEU A 80 23.22 4.03 33.39
C LEU A 80 22.34 5.00 34.19
N GLY A 81 21.08 5.22 33.77
CA GLY A 81 20.11 6.08 34.47
C GLY A 81 19.78 5.59 35.88
N GLY A 82 19.80 4.27 36.11
CA GLY A 82 19.65 3.67 37.43
C GLY A 82 20.82 3.93 38.38
N ARG A 83 21.98 4.40 37.90
CA ARG A 83 23.22 4.54 38.68
C ARG A 83 23.55 5.98 39.11
N PHE A 84 22.96 7.00 38.47
CA PHE A 84 23.31 8.42 38.67
C PHE A 84 22.20 9.28 39.30
N GLY A 85 20.98 8.77 39.46
CA GLY A 85 19.87 9.52 40.06
C GLY A 85 19.61 9.14 41.51
N GLY A 86 20.08 9.95 42.47
CA GLY A 86 19.70 9.85 43.90
C GLY A 86 18.23 10.21 44.18
N HIS A 87 17.33 9.99 43.22
CA HIS A 87 15.89 10.21 43.37
C HIS A 87 15.18 8.87 43.37
N SER A 88 14.33 8.69 44.38
CA SER A 88 13.47 7.51 44.53
C SER A 88 12.69 7.23 43.25
N VAL A 89 12.90 6.03 42.70
CA VAL A 89 12.11 5.47 41.60
C VAL A 89 10.64 5.49 42.04
N GLY A 90 9.79 6.23 41.32
CA GLY A 90 8.37 6.39 41.67
C GLY A 90 7.86 7.84 41.71
N SER A 91 8.73 8.85 41.55
CA SER A 91 8.25 10.21 41.34
C SER A 91 7.74 10.40 39.89
N PRO A 92 6.69 11.21 39.66
CA PRO A 92 6.06 11.37 38.34
C PRO A 92 7.03 11.80 37.21
N GLY A 93 8.17 12.42 37.56
CA GLY A 93 9.19 12.83 36.59
C GLY A 93 9.96 11.67 35.94
N TRP A 94 10.08 10.52 36.62
CA TRP A 94 10.80 9.35 36.10
C TRP A 94 10.06 8.69 34.94
N GLY A 95 8.73 8.55 35.03
CA GLY A 95 7.92 7.98 33.96
C GLY A 95 7.93 8.83 32.69
N ILE A 96 7.92 10.16 32.84
CA ILE A 96 7.92 11.11 31.71
C ILE A 96 9.31 11.15 31.04
N GLY A 97 10.40 11.14 31.82
CA GLY A 97 11.76 11.05 31.27
C GLY A 97 12.00 9.76 30.49
N MET A 98 11.41 8.65 30.93
CA MET A 98 11.54 7.34 30.29
C MET A 98 10.70 7.23 29.00
N ILE A 99 9.50 7.83 28.97
CA ILE A 99 8.67 7.95 27.77
C ILE A 99 9.35 8.85 26.71
N LEU A 100 10.01 9.94 27.13
CA LEU A 100 10.77 10.81 26.23
C LEU A 100 11.95 10.10 25.57
N ILE A 101 12.71 9.28 26.31
CA ILE A 101 13.85 8.52 25.78
C ILE A 101 13.40 7.38 24.86
N LEU A 102 12.25 6.74 25.14
CA LEU A 102 11.75 5.60 24.36
C LEU A 102 10.97 6.01 23.10
N PHE A 103 10.30 7.17 23.09
CA PHE A 103 9.46 7.60 21.97
C PHE A 103 10.00 8.79 21.16
N VAL A 104 10.75 9.72 21.77
CA VAL A 104 11.22 10.94 21.08
C VAL A 104 12.60 10.77 20.45
N PHE A 105 13.46 9.93 21.04
CA PHE A 105 14.83 9.73 20.57
C PHE A 105 14.95 9.01 19.21
N PRO A 106 14.12 8.00 18.87
CA PRO A 106 14.14 7.38 17.54
C PRO A 106 13.67 8.36 16.44
N ALA A 107 12.73 9.24 16.76
CA ALA A 107 12.24 10.28 15.84
C ALA A 107 13.26 11.40 15.64
N ALA A 108 14.03 11.75 16.67
CA ALA A 108 15.03 12.83 16.60
C ALA A 108 16.24 12.45 15.73
N LEU A 109 16.68 11.19 15.74
CA LEU A 109 17.86 10.74 14.97
C LEU A 109 17.68 10.78 13.44
N VAL A 110 16.43 10.74 12.95
CA VAL A 110 16.11 10.96 11.53
C VAL A 110 16.22 12.44 11.14
N VAL A 111 16.08 13.35 12.11
CA VAL A 111 16.08 14.81 11.93
C VAL A 111 17.49 15.42 12.08
N PHE A 112 18.41 14.75 12.79
CA PHE A 112 19.76 15.27 13.11
C PHE A 112 20.77 15.33 11.94
N SER A 113 20.41 14.96 10.71
CA SER A 113 21.31 15.02 9.54
C SER A 113 21.41 16.39 8.86
N LEU A 114 20.79 17.45 9.40
CA LEU A 114 20.82 18.79 8.81
C LEU A 114 21.65 19.78 9.66
N PRO A 115 22.58 20.55 9.05
CA PRO A 115 23.52 21.46 9.75
C PRO A 115 22.87 22.53 10.65
N GLY A 116 21.59 22.85 10.45
CA GLY A 116 20.88 23.90 11.21
C GLY A 116 20.51 23.54 12.65
N VAL A 117 20.52 22.25 13.02
CA VAL A 117 20.07 21.79 14.35
C VAL A 117 21.14 22.06 15.44
N VAL A 118 22.42 22.08 15.08
CA VAL A 118 23.53 22.32 16.03
C VAL A 118 23.47 23.75 16.58
N SER A 119 23.10 24.74 15.74
CA SER A 119 22.96 26.14 16.16
C SER A 119 21.76 26.36 17.10
N LEU A 120 20.70 25.55 16.99
CA LEU A 120 19.52 25.66 17.85
C LEU A 120 19.77 25.06 19.24
N VAL A 121 20.51 23.95 19.32
CA VAL A 121 20.90 23.33 20.60
C VAL A 121 21.87 24.22 21.39
N ALA A 122 22.76 24.94 20.69
CA ALA A 122 23.64 25.93 21.32
C ALA A 122 22.86 27.12 21.90
N ALA A 123 21.78 27.54 21.25
CA ALA A 123 20.92 28.64 21.72
C ALA A 123 20.07 28.29 22.96
N VAL A 124 19.88 26.99 23.25
CA VAL A 124 19.05 26.51 24.38
C VAL A 124 19.88 26.19 25.63
N SER A 125 21.20 26.38 25.60
CA SER A 125 22.08 26.09 26.73
C SER A 125 22.10 27.18 27.84
N ASP A 126 21.20 28.18 27.78
CA ASP A 126 21.05 29.16 28.85
C ASP A 126 20.03 28.70 29.90
N LYS A 127 20.47 28.67 31.16
CA LYS A 127 19.98 27.84 32.25
C LYS A 127 18.62 28.25 32.86
N GLN A 128 17.84 29.11 32.21
CA GLN A 128 16.55 29.59 32.71
C GLN A 128 15.44 29.70 31.66
N ALA A 129 15.63 29.20 30.44
CA ALA A 129 14.55 29.18 29.45
C ALA A 129 13.51 28.09 29.78
N SER A 130 12.53 28.48 30.60
CA SER A 130 11.19 27.93 30.82
C SER A 130 10.85 26.65 30.05
N ARG A 131 10.40 25.61 30.78
CA ARG A 131 9.80 24.36 30.24
C ARG A 131 8.84 24.58 29.06
N ARG A 132 8.20 25.76 28.96
CA ARG A 132 7.35 26.13 27.81
C ARG A 132 8.12 26.24 26.48
N GLY A 133 9.36 26.72 26.46
CA GLY A 133 10.19 26.83 25.25
C GLY A 133 10.59 25.46 24.68
N PHE A 134 10.87 24.51 25.57
CA PHE A 134 11.20 23.13 25.20
C PHE A 134 10.01 22.39 24.56
N TYR A 135 8.82 22.47 25.17
CA TYR A 135 7.61 21.87 24.59
C TYR A 135 7.14 22.58 23.32
N ALA A 136 7.34 23.90 23.22
CA ALA A 136 7.08 24.66 21.99
C ALA A 136 8.00 24.23 20.83
N GLY A 137 9.29 23.97 21.11
CA GLY A 137 10.24 23.47 20.11
C GLY A 137 9.91 22.06 19.59
N ILE A 138 9.47 21.16 20.48
CA ILE A 138 9.01 19.81 20.08
C ILE A 138 7.72 19.90 19.24
N GLY A 139 6.78 20.76 19.64
CA GLY A 139 5.55 20.99 18.87
C GLY A 139 5.83 21.52 17.46
N LEU A 140 6.79 22.44 17.33
CA LEU A 140 7.19 23.00 16.03
C LEU A 140 7.85 21.95 15.14
N LEU A 141 8.71 21.08 15.68
CA LEU A 141 9.36 20.00 14.94
C LEU A 141 8.37 18.89 14.50
N ALA A 142 7.41 18.54 15.36
CA ALA A 142 6.35 17.60 14.99
C ALA A 142 5.43 18.19 13.91
N ALA A 143 5.11 19.48 14.00
CA ALA A 143 4.33 20.18 12.98
C ALA A 143 5.08 20.29 11.65
N THR A 144 6.38 20.59 11.65
CA THR A 144 7.18 20.64 10.42
C THR A 144 7.38 19.26 9.80
N ALA A 145 7.60 18.21 10.61
CA ALA A 145 7.64 16.84 10.11
C ALA A 145 6.29 16.39 9.53
N ALA A 146 5.17 16.78 10.15
CA ALA A 146 3.83 16.52 9.62
C ALA A 146 3.56 17.29 8.33
N VAL A 147 4.01 18.54 8.22
CA VAL A 147 3.89 19.37 6.99
C VAL A 147 4.80 18.84 5.88
N LEU A 148 6.03 18.41 6.19
CA LEU A 148 6.95 17.82 5.21
C LEU A 148 6.47 16.44 4.78
N ALA A 149 5.96 15.62 5.71
CA ALA A 149 5.26 14.38 5.37
C ALA A 149 4.02 14.70 4.51
N TRP A 150 3.24 15.71 4.86
CA TRP A 150 2.12 16.16 4.03
C TRP A 150 2.61 16.68 2.67
N MET A 151 3.72 17.38 2.52
CA MET A 151 4.20 17.83 1.21
C MET A 151 4.77 16.69 0.35
N VAL A 152 5.40 15.70 0.99
CA VAL A 152 6.02 14.55 0.30
C VAL A 152 4.99 13.43 0.02
N PHE A 153 3.95 13.31 0.85
CA PHE A 153 2.91 12.29 0.75
C PHE A 153 1.54 12.82 0.30
N SER A 154 1.30 14.14 0.34
CA SER A 154 0.25 14.72 -0.49
C SER A 154 0.75 14.57 -1.90
N GLY A 155 0.05 13.73 -2.65
CA GLY A 155 0.19 13.73 -4.09
C GLY A 155 -0.04 15.13 -4.66
N PRO A 156 0.01 15.26 -5.98
CA PRO A 156 -0.35 16.52 -6.64
C PRO A 156 -1.65 17.10 -6.06
N ASP A 157 -1.68 18.43 -5.88
CA ASP A 157 -2.86 19.17 -5.41
C ASP A 157 -4.08 18.70 -6.20
N LEU A 158 -4.90 17.86 -5.56
CA LEU A 158 -5.96 17.13 -6.21
C LEU A 158 -6.98 18.11 -6.81
N ASP A 159 -7.22 19.23 -6.15
CA ASP A 159 -8.16 20.25 -6.63
C ASP A 159 -7.62 20.97 -7.87
N ARG A 160 -6.30 21.22 -7.93
CA ARG A 160 -5.62 21.71 -9.14
C ARG A 160 -5.74 20.71 -10.29
N LEU A 161 -5.47 19.42 -10.05
CA LEU A 161 -5.58 18.42 -11.11
C LEU A 161 -7.02 18.25 -11.62
N LEU A 162 -7.98 18.29 -10.71
CA LEU A 162 -9.40 18.19 -11.06
C LEU A 162 -9.91 19.42 -11.83
N SER A 163 -9.23 20.56 -11.77
CA SER A 163 -9.51 21.68 -12.67
C SER A 163 -8.82 21.50 -14.03
N GLU A 164 -7.56 21.05 -14.03
CA GLU A 164 -6.74 20.87 -15.26
C GLU A 164 -7.29 19.82 -16.23
N ILE A 165 -8.02 18.79 -15.76
CA ILE A 165 -8.68 17.83 -16.66
C ILE A 165 -9.76 18.44 -17.56
N HIS A 166 -10.23 19.65 -17.24
CA HIS A 166 -11.21 20.40 -18.01
C HIS A 166 -10.58 21.55 -18.80
N ASP A 167 -9.25 21.66 -18.81
CA ASP A 167 -8.54 22.71 -19.54
C ASP A 167 -8.80 22.60 -21.06
N PRO A 168 -8.99 23.71 -21.80
CA PRO A 168 -9.14 23.63 -23.25
C PRO A 168 -7.92 23.02 -23.97
N ASN A 169 -6.73 23.11 -23.39
CA ASN A 169 -5.52 22.49 -23.90
C ASN A 169 -5.48 20.99 -23.59
N ALA A 170 -5.42 20.18 -24.65
CA ALA A 170 -5.32 18.73 -24.53
C ALA A 170 -4.04 18.27 -23.82
N GLU A 171 -2.92 18.99 -23.96
CA GLU A 171 -1.65 18.64 -23.31
C GLU A 171 -1.75 18.76 -21.78
N THR A 172 -2.30 19.87 -21.30
CA THR A 172 -2.59 20.09 -19.87
C THR A 172 -3.51 19.01 -19.31
N ARG A 173 -4.54 18.64 -20.06
CA ARG A 173 -5.44 17.54 -19.69
C ARG A 173 -4.72 16.20 -19.61
N MET A 174 -3.86 15.88 -20.59
CA MET A 174 -3.09 14.63 -20.59
C MET A 174 -2.16 14.53 -19.38
N GLU A 175 -1.48 15.62 -19.04
CA GLU A 175 -0.64 15.67 -17.85
C GLU A 175 -1.48 15.41 -16.59
N ALA A 176 -2.61 16.10 -16.44
CA ALA A 176 -3.50 15.93 -15.30
C ALA A 176 -4.04 14.50 -15.19
N ILE A 177 -4.45 13.89 -16.30
CA ILE A 177 -4.90 12.49 -16.37
C ILE A 177 -3.82 11.54 -15.89
N GLY A 178 -2.58 11.72 -16.36
CA GLY A 178 -1.45 10.89 -15.98
C GLY A 178 -1.14 10.96 -14.48
N GLN A 179 -1.26 12.16 -13.89
CA GLN A 179 -1.07 12.37 -12.46
C GLN A 179 -2.23 11.78 -11.63
N LEU A 180 -3.49 12.00 -12.04
CA LEU A 180 -4.67 11.44 -11.38
C LEU A 180 -4.70 9.92 -11.40
N GLY A 181 -4.20 9.27 -12.45
CA GLY A 181 -4.12 7.80 -12.53
C GLY A 181 -3.18 7.16 -11.49
N ARG A 182 -2.30 7.96 -10.87
CA ARG A 182 -1.44 7.51 -9.76
C ARG A 182 -1.99 7.93 -8.40
N ALA A 183 -3.04 8.75 -8.38
CA ALA A 183 -3.65 9.22 -7.15
C ALA A 183 -4.52 8.11 -6.54
N ASP A 184 -4.26 7.77 -5.29
CA ASP A 184 -5.09 6.84 -4.51
C ASP A 184 -6.30 7.58 -3.92
N HIS A 185 -7.20 8.06 -4.78
CA HIS A 185 -8.36 8.84 -4.36
C HIS A 185 -9.60 8.60 -5.24
N ASN A 186 -10.76 8.39 -4.61
CA ASN A 186 -12.03 8.14 -5.35
C ASN A 186 -12.43 9.28 -6.29
N ARG A 187 -12.23 10.54 -5.87
CA ARG A 187 -12.44 11.72 -6.73
C ARG A 187 -11.63 11.67 -8.03
N ALA A 188 -10.40 11.14 -7.98
CA ALA A 188 -9.59 10.91 -9.18
C ALA A 188 -10.21 9.83 -10.07
N THR A 189 -10.70 8.74 -9.49
CA THR A 189 -11.43 7.69 -10.24
C THR A 189 -12.67 8.23 -10.94
N ASP A 190 -13.48 9.04 -10.25
CA ASP A 190 -14.71 9.61 -10.80
C ASP A 190 -14.39 10.59 -11.95
N ALA A 191 -13.40 11.45 -11.75
CA ALA A 191 -12.90 12.38 -12.76
C ALA A 191 -12.39 11.65 -14.01
N LEU A 192 -11.49 10.68 -13.85
CA LEU A 192 -10.99 9.87 -14.95
C LEU A 192 -12.11 9.10 -15.66
N THR A 193 -13.10 8.60 -14.92
CA THR A 193 -14.26 7.90 -15.48
C THR A 193 -15.09 8.81 -16.37
N SER A 194 -15.23 10.09 -16.02
CA SER A 194 -15.97 11.06 -16.84
C SER A 194 -15.33 11.27 -18.21
N LEU A 195 -14.00 11.24 -18.27
CA LEU A 195 -13.21 11.43 -19.49
C LEU A 195 -13.26 10.24 -20.46
N LEU A 196 -13.82 9.10 -20.05
CA LEU A 196 -14.12 7.99 -20.97
C LEU A 196 -15.18 8.35 -22.02
N ASN A 197 -15.86 9.50 -21.87
CA ASN A 197 -16.82 10.01 -22.86
C ASN A 197 -16.35 11.33 -23.49
N ASP A 198 -15.06 11.64 -23.40
CA ASP A 198 -14.50 12.86 -23.97
C ASP A 198 -14.63 12.88 -25.51
N LYS A 199 -14.75 14.09 -26.07
CA LYS A 199 -14.84 14.29 -27.52
C LYS A 199 -13.57 13.84 -28.24
N LEU A 200 -12.41 13.96 -27.62
CA LEU A 200 -11.13 13.56 -28.20
C LEU A 200 -10.83 12.09 -27.90
N PRO A 201 -10.70 11.22 -28.92
CA PRO A 201 -10.39 9.80 -28.71
C PRO A 201 -9.09 9.57 -27.93
N LEU A 202 -8.09 10.43 -28.14
CA LEU A 202 -6.82 10.41 -27.41
C LEU A 202 -7.03 10.53 -25.89
N ILE A 203 -7.96 11.40 -25.46
CA ILE A 203 -8.21 11.62 -24.04
C ILE A 203 -9.02 10.47 -23.45
N ARG A 204 -10.00 9.93 -24.19
CA ARG A 204 -10.69 8.71 -23.78
C ARG A 204 -9.71 7.55 -23.56
N ALA A 205 -8.75 7.39 -24.48
CA ALA A 205 -7.76 6.33 -24.42
C ALA A 205 -6.81 6.51 -23.24
N GLU A 206 -6.37 7.74 -22.99
CA GLU A 206 -5.47 8.06 -21.88
C GLU A 206 -6.17 7.94 -20.52
N ALA A 207 -7.44 8.32 -20.43
CA ALA A 207 -8.27 8.08 -19.25
C ALA A 207 -8.43 6.58 -18.98
N ALA A 208 -8.73 5.77 -20.01
CA ALA A 208 -8.83 4.32 -19.88
C ALA A 208 -7.51 3.69 -19.40
N ARG A 209 -6.36 4.19 -19.86
CA ARG A 209 -5.02 3.76 -19.43
C ARG A 209 -4.74 4.16 -17.98
N ALA A 210 -5.04 5.40 -17.61
CA ALA A 210 -4.82 5.95 -16.28
C ALA A 210 -5.59 5.15 -15.21
N LEU A 211 -6.85 4.80 -15.48
CA LEU A 211 -7.69 3.99 -14.59
C LEU A 211 -7.11 2.59 -14.29
N GLY A 212 -6.26 2.03 -15.15
CA GLY A 212 -5.57 0.76 -14.90
C GLY A 212 -4.24 0.87 -14.17
N THR A 213 -3.75 2.09 -13.91
CA THR A 213 -2.42 2.33 -13.34
C THR A 213 -2.36 1.99 -11.85
N SER A 214 -3.48 2.13 -11.14
CA SER A 214 -3.59 1.84 -9.71
C SER A 214 -4.80 0.96 -9.40
N PRO A 215 -4.67 -0.05 -8.50
CA PRO A 215 -5.80 -0.82 -8.00
C PRO A 215 -6.87 0.00 -7.27
N SER A 216 -6.56 1.24 -6.86
CA SER A 216 -7.49 2.15 -6.20
C SER A 216 -8.68 2.55 -7.08
N HIS A 217 -8.49 2.54 -8.40
CA HIS A 217 -9.51 2.90 -9.40
C HIS A 217 -10.49 1.76 -9.70
N PHE A 218 -10.64 0.80 -8.80
CA PHE A 218 -11.47 -0.39 -8.99
C PHE A 218 -12.95 -0.09 -9.30
N MET A 219 -13.48 1.06 -8.85
CA MET A 219 -14.85 1.49 -9.21
C MET A 219 -15.03 1.74 -10.71
N ALA A 220 -13.93 1.86 -11.47
CA ALA A 220 -13.96 2.04 -12.91
C ALA A 220 -14.12 0.74 -13.73
N VAL A 221 -14.29 -0.43 -13.10
CA VAL A 221 -14.49 -1.70 -13.83
C VAL A 221 -15.71 -1.65 -14.76
N GLU A 222 -16.88 -1.21 -14.28
CA GLU A 222 -18.09 -1.16 -15.11
C GLU A 222 -17.97 -0.07 -16.22
N PRO A 223 -17.45 1.14 -15.94
CA PRO A 223 -17.11 2.11 -16.99
C PRO A 223 -16.13 1.61 -18.05
N LEU A 224 -15.03 0.97 -17.64
CA LEU A 224 -14.06 0.40 -18.58
C LEU A 224 -14.65 -0.76 -19.38
N THR A 225 -15.54 -1.55 -18.77
CA THR A 225 -16.29 -2.61 -19.49
C THR A 225 -17.12 -2.03 -20.62
N ARG A 226 -17.71 -0.84 -20.43
CA ARG A 226 -18.41 -0.12 -21.52
C ARG A 226 -17.45 0.41 -22.57
N ALA A 227 -16.28 0.92 -22.17
CA ALA A 227 -15.24 1.44 -23.06
C ALA A 227 -14.62 0.36 -23.97
N LEU A 228 -14.83 -0.94 -23.70
CA LEU A 228 -14.49 -2.03 -24.64
C LEU A 228 -15.25 -1.94 -25.97
N ARG A 229 -16.29 -1.12 -26.07
CA ARG A 229 -17.12 -0.93 -27.27
C ARG A 229 -16.90 0.44 -27.93
N ASP A 230 -15.86 1.17 -27.52
CA ASP A 230 -15.51 2.45 -28.13
C ASP A 230 -15.14 2.26 -29.61
N GLU A 231 -15.44 3.27 -30.43
CA GLU A 231 -15.09 3.30 -31.85
C GLU A 231 -13.56 3.26 -32.07
N GLU A 232 -12.80 3.84 -31.14
CA GLU A 232 -11.35 3.97 -31.25
C GLU A 232 -10.64 2.76 -30.66
N PHE A 233 -9.80 2.09 -31.45
CA PHE A 233 -9.13 0.86 -31.04
C PHE A 233 -8.18 1.10 -29.85
N GLN A 234 -7.57 2.28 -29.75
CA GLN A 234 -6.70 2.63 -28.62
C GLN A 234 -7.48 2.65 -27.29
N VAL A 235 -8.73 3.12 -27.31
CA VAL A 235 -9.61 3.13 -26.14
C VAL A 235 -9.98 1.68 -25.77
N ARG A 236 -10.41 0.88 -26.74
CA ARG A 236 -10.75 -0.55 -26.52
C ARG A 236 -9.57 -1.33 -25.94
N ARG A 237 -8.37 -1.16 -26.52
CA ARG A 237 -7.12 -1.79 -26.08
C ARG A 237 -6.80 -1.41 -24.63
N ASN A 238 -6.79 -0.12 -24.33
CA ASN A 238 -6.44 0.36 -23.00
C ASN A 238 -7.48 -0.07 -21.97
N ALA A 239 -8.77 -0.08 -22.32
CA ALA A 239 -9.82 -0.60 -21.47
C ALA A 239 -9.62 -2.09 -21.15
N ALA A 240 -9.34 -2.93 -22.16
CA ALA A 240 -9.07 -4.35 -21.96
C ALA A 240 -7.87 -4.57 -21.03
N PHE A 241 -6.75 -3.91 -21.31
CA PHE A 241 -5.55 -4.01 -20.49
C PHE A 241 -5.80 -3.59 -19.04
N SER A 242 -6.43 -2.43 -18.83
CA SER A 242 -6.76 -1.89 -17.51
C SER A 242 -7.71 -2.79 -16.72
N LEU A 243 -8.70 -3.42 -17.38
CA LEU A 243 -9.58 -4.39 -16.73
C LEU A 243 -8.81 -5.62 -16.21
N GLY A 244 -7.83 -6.12 -16.98
CA GLY A 244 -6.93 -7.18 -16.53
C GLY A 244 -6.13 -6.79 -15.29
N GLN A 245 -5.67 -5.53 -15.23
CA GLN A 245 -4.95 -4.99 -14.06
C GLN A 245 -5.84 -4.90 -12.82
N LEU A 246 -7.03 -4.30 -12.96
CA LEU A 246 -7.95 -4.05 -11.85
C LEU A 246 -8.60 -5.32 -11.32
N ILE A 247 -9.08 -6.19 -12.21
CA ILE A 247 -9.78 -7.42 -11.82
C ILE A 247 -8.79 -8.51 -11.42
N GLY A 248 -7.70 -8.69 -12.16
CA GLY A 248 -6.70 -9.73 -11.86
C GLY A 248 -6.02 -9.54 -10.50
N ALA A 249 -6.01 -8.30 -9.96
CA ALA A 249 -5.56 -8.02 -8.60
C ALA A 249 -6.53 -8.56 -7.52
N GLN A 250 -7.77 -8.88 -7.87
CA GLN A 250 -8.83 -9.25 -6.94
C GLN A 250 -9.22 -10.72 -7.08
N ARG A 251 -8.88 -11.54 -6.09
CA ARG A 251 -9.10 -13.00 -6.10
C ARG A 251 -10.56 -13.45 -6.00
N ASN A 252 -11.54 -12.53 -5.96
CA ASN A 252 -12.85 -12.90 -5.43
C ASN A 252 -14.02 -12.00 -5.87
N ARG A 253 -14.27 -11.84 -7.19
CA ARG A 253 -15.56 -11.34 -7.71
C ARG A 253 -15.85 -11.91 -9.10
N ARG A 254 -17.09 -12.36 -9.33
CA ARG A 254 -17.56 -12.89 -10.63
C ARG A 254 -17.93 -11.73 -11.55
N TYR A 255 -16.98 -11.25 -12.34
CA TYR A 255 -17.22 -10.27 -13.41
C TYR A 255 -17.69 -10.95 -14.69
N SER A 256 -18.74 -11.77 -14.60
CA SER A 256 -19.17 -12.60 -15.73
C SER A 256 -19.54 -11.78 -16.96
N ARG A 257 -20.04 -10.55 -16.78
CA ARG A 257 -20.31 -9.63 -17.88
C ARG A 257 -19.01 -9.14 -18.52
N THR A 258 -18.08 -8.60 -17.75
CA THR A 258 -16.80 -8.12 -18.26
C THR A 258 -16.00 -9.24 -18.93
N VAL A 259 -16.02 -10.45 -18.38
CA VAL A 259 -15.40 -11.63 -19.00
C VAL A 259 -16.03 -11.93 -20.35
N ALA A 260 -17.36 -11.86 -20.48
CA ALA A 260 -18.03 -12.04 -21.77
C ALA A 260 -17.62 -10.96 -22.79
N GLU A 261 -17.61 -9.68 -22.40
CA GLU A 261 -17.16 -8.60 -23.30
C GLU A 261 -15.68 -8.76 -23.72
N LEU A 262 -14.82 -9.20 -22.81
CA LEU A 262 -13.42 -9.49 -23.12
C LEU A 262 -13.26 -10.69 -24.06
N ILE A 263 -14.09 -11.72 -23.90
CA ILE A 263 -14.14 -12.85 -24.84
C ILE A 263 -14.53 -12.36 -26.24
N ASP A 264 -15.52 -11.47 -26.35
CA ASP A 264 -15.92 -10.89 -27.63
C ASP A 264 -14.77 -10.06 -28.26
N ARG A 265 -13.93 -9.42 -27.44
CA ARG A 265 -12.74 -8.67 -27.89
C ARG A 265 -11.57 -9.55 -28.35
N LEU A 266 -11.60 -10.87 -28.14
CA LEU A 266 -10.65 -11.78 -28.79
C LEU A 266 -10.82 -11.84 -30.32
N LYS A 267 -11.96 -11.36 -30.85
CA LYS A 267 -12.27 -11.32 -32.28
C LYS A 267 -12.34 -9.86 -32.80
N ASP A 268 -11.73 -8.92 -32.07
CA ASP A 268 -11.69 -7.51 -32.47
C ASP A 268 -10.91 -7.33 -33.79
N GLU A 269 -11.33 -6.36 -34.60
CA GLU A 269 -10.66 -6.00 -35.86
C GLU A 269 -9.19 -5.60 -35.65
N SER A 270 -8.87 -5.03 -34.48
CA SER A 270 -7.55 -4.51 -34.15
C SER A 270 -6.72 -5.57 -33.41
N PRO A 271 -5.58 -6.01 -33.97
CA PRO A 271 -4.71 -6.99 -33.29
C PRO A 271 -4.26 -6.57 -31.87
N PRO A 272 -3.87 -5.30 -31.63
CA PRO A 272 -3.57 -4.82 -30.27
C PRO A 272 -4.72 -4.99 -29.26
N VAL A 273 -5.98 -4.95 -29.71
CA VAL A 273 -7.14 -5.18 -28.84
C VAL A 273 -7.30 -6.66 -28.52
N ARG A 274 -7.11 -7.55 -29.51
CA ARG A 274 -7.16 -9.00 -29.31
C ARG A 274 -6.09 -9.48 -28.32
N GLU A 275 -4.85 -8.98 -28.47
CA GLU A 275 -3.75 -9.23 -27.54
C GLU A 275 -4.10 -8.77 -26.11
N ALA A 276 -4.60 -7.54 -25.96
CA ALA A 276 -4.97 -6.98 -24.67
C ALA A 276 -6.13 -7.75 -24.01
N ALA A 277 -7.09 -8.24 -24.81
CA ALA A 277 -8.19 -9.06 -24.33
C ALA A 277 -7.69 -10.42 -23.83
N ALA A 278 -6.83 -11.10 -24.59
CA ALA A 278 -6.22 -12.37 -24.17
C ALA A 278 -5.42 -12.21 -22.87
N TYR A 279 -4.58 -11.17 -22.80
CA TYR A 279 -3.85 -10.81 -21.58
C TYR A 279 -4.79 -10.61 -20.39
N ALA A 280 -5.85 -9.82 -20.56
CA ALA A 280 -6.79 -9.52 -19.50
C ALA A 280 -7.52 -10.77 -19.00
N LEU A 281 -8.00 -11.64 -19.90
CA LEU A 281 -8.68 -12.88 -19.55
C LEU A 281 -7.76 -13.82 -18.75
N GLY A 282 -6.50 -13.94 -19.15
CA GLY A 282 -5.50 -14.71 -18.43
C GLY A 282 -5.25 -14.19 -17.02
N ARG A 283 -5.17 -12.87 -16.86
CA ARG A 283 -5.03 -12.19 -15.56
C ARG A 283 -6.25 -12.36 -14.66
N ILE A 284 -7.44 -12.38 -15.24
CA ILE A 284 -8.70 -12.56 -14.52
C ILE A 284 -8.86 -13.99 -14.03
N GLY A 285 -8.43 -14.98 -14.82
CA GLY A 285 -8.43 -16.38 -14.39
C GLY A 285 -9.78 -17.10 -14.51
N ASP A 286 -10.77 -16.51 -15.19
CA ASP A 286 -12.10 -17.14 -15.32
C ASP A 286 -12.05 -18.30 -16.32
N ARG A 287 -12.48 -19.49 -15.88
CA ARG A 287 -12.50 -20.71 -16.70
C ARG A 287 -13.36 -20.60 -17.96
N LYS A 288 -14.34 -19.69 -17.99
CA LYS A 288 -15.15 -19.42 -19.19
C LYS A 288 -14.31 -18.95 -20.37
N ALA A 289 -13.13 -18.39 -20.11
CA ALA A 289 -12.21 -17.91 -21.14
C ALA A 289 -11.40 -19.03 -21.81
N ILE A 290 -11.37 -20.25 -21.26
CA ILE A 290 -10.47 -21.31 -21.75
C ILE A 290 -10.77 -21.67 -23.22
N GLU A 291 -12.00 -22.03 -23.56
CA GLU A 291 -12.33 -22.42 -24.96
C GLU A 291 -12.11 -21.25 -25.96
N PRO A 292 -12.56 -20.01 -25.67
CA PRO A 292 -12.24 -18.86 -26.54
C PRO A 292 -10.74 -18.58 -26.69
N LEU A 293 -9.94 -18.76 -25.63
CA LEU A 293 -8.49 -18.58 -25.71
C LEU A 293 -7.83 -19.71 -26.51
N ILE A 294 -8.37 -20.93 -26.48
CA ILE A 294 -7.93 -22.04 -27.35
C ILE A 294 -8.19 -21.68 -28.82
N GLU A 295 -9.35 -21.10 -29.15
CA GLU A 295 -9.61 -20.60 -30.51
C GLU A 295 -8.60 -19.50 -30.91
N ALA A 296 -8.27 -18.59 -29.99
CA ALA A 296 -7.34 -17.48 -30.22
C ALA A 296 -5.87 -17.91 -30.43
N LEU A 297 -5.50 -19.18 -30.21
CA LEU A 297 -4.16 -19.69 -30.56
C LEU A 297 -3.91 -19.70 -32.08
N ALA A 298 -4.98 -19.77 -32.89
CA ALA A 298 -4.86 -19.73 -34.33
C ALA A 298 -4.53 -18.32 -34.88
N ASP A 299 -4.83 -17.29 -34.11
CA ASP A 299 -4.58 -15.88 -34.43
C ASP A 299 -3.10 -15.54 -34.22
N GLU A 300 -2.36 -15.18 -35.26
CA GLU A 300 -0.91 -14.99 -35.16
C GLU A 300 -0.53 -13.89 -34.16
N GLU A 301 -1.27 -12.78 -34.17
CA GLU A 301 -0.98 -11.65 -33.30
C GLU A 301 -1.39 -11.93 -31.84
N ALA A 302 -2.53 -12.60 -31.62
CA ALA A 302 -2.98 -12.90 -30.26
C ALA A 302 -2.38 -14.20 -29.67
N ARG A 303 -1.77 -15.08 -30.48
CA ARG A 303 -1.30 -16.43 -30.08
C ARG A 303 -0.47 -16.42 -28.82
N PHE A 304 0.53 -15.55 -28.75
CA PHE A 304 1.43 -15.47 -27.59
C PHE A 304 0.67 -15.13 -26.31
N GLN A 305 -0.25 -14.16 -26.36
CA GLN A 305 -1.05 -13.78 -25.20
C GLN A 305 -2.10 -14.85 -24.85
N ALA A 306 -2.69 -15.49 -25.86
CA ALA A 306 -3.64 -16.58 -25.66
C ALA A 306 -2.98 -17.79 -24.97
N HIS A 307 -1.78 -18.18 -25.42
CA HIS A 307 -0.97 -19.22 -24.77
C HIS A 307 -0.67 -18.88 -23.31
N ASN A 308 -0.16 -17.67 -23.05
CA ASN A 308 0.15 -17.23 -21.68
C ASN A 308 -1.09 -17.18 -20.79
N ALA A 309 -2.23 -16.76 -21.35
CA ALA A 309 -3.50 -16.74 -20.64
C ALA A 309 -3.96 -18.15 -20.25
N LEU A 310 -3.88 -19.11 -21.17
CA LEU A 310 -4.18 -20.51 -20.89
C LEU A 310 -3.25 -21.08 -19.82
N LEU A 311 -1.96 -20.78 -19.86
CA LEU A 311 -1.01 -21.15 -18.81
C LEU A 311 -1.39 -20.56 -17.44
N MET A 312 -1.73 -19.27 -17.38
CA MET A 312 -2.15 -18.61 -16.13
C MET A 312 -3.44 -19.21 -15.55
N ILE A 313 -4.42 -19.53 -16.39
CA ILE A 313 -5.72 -20.08 -15.95
C ILE A 313 -5.60 -21.56 -15.55
N THR A 314 -4.83 -22.35 -16.29
CA THR A 314 -4.84 -23.82 -16.17
C THR A 314 -3.63 -24.39 -15.44
N GLY A 315 -2.51 -23.65 -15.38
CA GLY A 315 -1.24 -24.14 -14.87
C GLY A 315 -0.63 -25.26 -15.75
N ARG A 316 -0.97 -25.29 -17.04
CA ARG A 316 -0.51 -26.30 -18.00
C ARG A 316 0.20 -25.65 -19.19
N HIS A 317 1.15 -26.39 -19.75
CA HIS A 317 1.89 -26.01 -20.95
C HIS A 317 1.69 -27.11 -22.00
N LEU A 318 0.73 -26.93 -22.89
CA LEU A 318 0.35 -27.88 -23.96
C LEU A 318 0.72 -27.34 -25.35
N GLY A 319 1.64 -26.38 -25.42
CA GLY A 319 2.00 -25.73 -26.68
C GLY A 319 0.85 -24.92 -27.29
N ASP A 320 0.92 -24.72 -28.60
CA ASP A 320 0.00 -23.87 -29.36
C ASP A 320 -1.04 -24.64 -30.17
N ASP A 321 -1.06 -25.98 -30.09
CA ASP A 321 -2.04 -26.81 -30.80
C ASP A 321 -3.40 -26.80 -30.08
N PRO A 322 -4.46 -26.24 -30.69
CA PRO A 322 -5.79 -26.24 -30.09
C PRO A 322 -6.35 -27.65 -29.83
N ALA A 323 -5.93 -28.67 -30.59
CA ALA A 323 -6.40 -30.04 -30.41
C ALA A 323 -5.92 -30.65 -29.09
N GLU A 324 -4.67 -30.40 -28.69
CA GLU A 324 -4.12 -30.84 -27.41
C GLU A 324 -4.88 -30.23 -26.23
N TRP A 325 -5.14 -28.93 -26.29
CA TRP A 325 -5.91 -28.21 -25.28
C TRP A 325 -7.35 -28.74 -25.15
N ARG A 326 -8.05 -28.97 -26.26
CA ARG A 326 -9.40 -29.53 -26.26
C ARG A 326 -9.44 -30.98 -25.74
N ALA A 327 -8.44 -31.78 -26.08
CA ALA A 327 -8.31 -33.15 -25.57
C ALA A 327 -8.08 -33.17 -24.05
N TRP A 328 -7.30 -32.22 -23.52
CA TRP A 328 -7.12 -32.04 -22.08
C TRP A 328 -8.40 -31.56 -21.40
N LEU A 329 -9.11 -30.59 -21.98
CA LEU A 329 -10.33 -30.02 -21.41
C LEU A 329 -11.44 -31.07 -21.25
N LYS A 330 -11.58 -31.99 -22.22
CA LYS A 330 -12.54 -33.11 -22.14
C LYS A 330 -12.28 -34.10 -21.00
N LYS A 331 -11.06 -34.15 -20.45
CA LYS A 331 -10.66 -35.06 -19.36
C LYS A 331 -10.87 -34.46 -17.96
N LYS A 332 -11.41 -33.24 -17.84
CA LYS A 332 -11.54 -32.49 -16.58
C LYS A 332 -12.99 -32.17 -16.27
#